data_AF-A0A2G6C1S6-F1
#
_entry.id   AF-A0A2G6C1S6-F1
#
_cell.length_a   1.000
_cell.length_b   1.000
_cell.length_c   1.000
_cell.angle_alpha   90.00
_cell.angle_beta   90.00
_cell.angle_gamma   90.00
#
_symmetry.space_group_name_H-M   'P 1'
#
loop_
_entity.id
_entity.type
_entity.pdbx_description
1 polymer ?
#
loop_
_entity_poly.entity_id
_entity_poly.type
_entity_poly.pdbx_seq_one_letter_code
_entity_poly.pdbx_strand_id
1 'polypeptide(L)'
;MNRRSTRGFTLVELTTAIAIFAIMILMFFSFVYPMIFSSRINSLQAEMAQNAQFALDEMATSSQYVSAFLPEPDGSFSDSYAPSSKWNYRGDDAEHRVLITRNYETNTNLLNSKARQIYRRHISSDCWNSVGEVWETFNPVFSNNTIYFVKDGTLYRRWLTIDTSGSRCGNQPSPYLHQTCPGNCSSVTPPVSAPHYRAYDSVLAHNVESFTVEYFAAGGVPIDNIYDSATRDKLVNGAIYAKVTLKITNTYGTRSASYTTSTIIDRIQPHA
;
A
#
# COMPACT_ATOMS: atom_id res chain seq x y z
N MET A 1 -58.26 14.77 56.64
CA MET A 1 -57.30 15.73 56.04
C MET A 1 -55.90 15.37 56.51
N ASN A 2 -55.09 14.74 55.66
CA ASN A 2 -53.71 14.36 55.97
C ASN A 2 -52.79 15.58 55.85
N ARG A 3 -52.29 16.11 56.98
CA ARG A 3 -51.19 17.07 56.98
C ARG A 3 -49.87 16.32 56.74
N ARG A 4 -49.31 16.44 55.54
CA ARG A 4 -47.93 16.02 55.26
C ARG A 4 -46.98 16.91 56.08
N SER A 5 -46.19 16.29 56.96
CA SER A 5 -45.08 16.95 57.64
C SER A 5 -43.94 17.15 56.64
N THR A 6 -43.81 18.36 56.10
CA THR A 6 -42.59 18.80 55.42
C THR A 6 -41.64 19.35 56.48
N ARG A 7 -40.72 18.52 56.97
CA ARG A 7 -39.55 19.01 57.73
C ARG A 7 -38.60 19.70 56.74
N GLY A 8 -38.32 20.97 56.96
CA GLY A 8 -37.35 21.74 56.18
C GLY A 8 -35.91 21.37 56.55
N PHE A 9 -34.99 21.55 55.60
CA PHE A 9 -33.55 21.35 55.83
C PHE A 9 -32.95 22.52 56.60
N THR A 10 -32.02 22.24 57.51
CA THR A 10 -31.24 23.29 58.18
C THR A 10 -30.15 23.82 57.24
N LEU A 11 -29.78 25.10 57.39
CA LEU A 11 -28.79 25.75 56.53
C LEU A 11 -27.42 25.04 56.60
N VAL A 12 -27.11 24.42 57.75
CA VAL A 12 -25.89 23.63 57.97
C VAL A 12 -25.93 22.26 57.27
N GLU A 13 -27.08 21.58 57.23
CA GLU A 13 -27.24 20.35 56.43
C GLU A 13 -27.11 20.63 54.93
N LEU A 14 -27.63 21.78 54.47
CA LEU A 14 -27.50 22.16 53.06
C LEU A 14 -26.04 22.44 52.68
N THR A 15 -25.29 23.19 53.50
CA THR A 15 -23.89 23.51 53.20
C THR A 15 -22.99 22.27 53.25
N THR A 16 -23.22 21.36 54.21
CA THR A 16 -22.48 20.09 54.28
C THR A 16 -22.81 19.16 53.11
N ALA A 17 -24.08 19.06 52.69
CA ALA A 17 -24.47 18.29 51.52
C ALA A 17 -23.83 18.82 50.22
N ILE A 18 -23.81 20.14 50.02
CA ILE A 18 -23.18 20.77 48.85
C ILE A 18 -21.67 20.50 48.85
N ALA A 19 -21.00 20.60 50.00
CA ALA A 19 -19.56 20.35 50.10
C ALA A 19 -19.20 18.89 49.75
N ILE A 20 -19.96 17.92 50.26
CA ILE A 20 -19.77 16.49 49.93
C ILE A 20 -20.01 16.26 48.44
N PHE A 21 -21.08 16.84 47.89
CA PHE A 21 -21.40 16.69 46.47
C PHE A 21 -20.30 17.29 45.58
N ALA A 22 -19.74 18.45 45.94
CA ALA A 22 -18.63 19.06 45.21
C ALA A 22 -17.37 18.17 45.19
N ILE A 23 -17.02 17.54 46.33
CA ILE A 23 -15.89 16.62 46.40
C ILE A 23 -16.13 15.37 45.54
N MET A 24 -17.35 14.81 45.59
CA MET A 24 -17.73 13.66 44.76
C MET A 24 -17.63 13.97 43.27
N ILE A 25 -18.08 15.16 42.84
CA ILE A 25 -17.96 15.61 41.44
C ILE A 25 -16.49 15.66 41.02
N LEU A 26 -15.62 16.25 41.84
CA LEU A 26 -14.19 16.36 41.53
C LEU A 26 -13.53 14.98 41.41
N MET A 27 -13.84 14.05 42.31
CA MET A 27 -13.38 12.66 42.22
C MET A 27 -13.89 11.97 40.95
N PHE A 28 -15.16 12.19 40.60
CA PHE A 28 -15.77 11.61 39.40
C PHE A 28 -15.10 12.12 38.12
N PHE A 29 -14.88 13.43 37.99
CA PHE A 29 -14.18 13.99 36.83
C PHE A 29 -12.72 13.52 36.73
N SER A 30 -12.05 13.36 37.87
CA SER A 30 -10.67 12.83 37.94
C SER A 30 -10.57 11.40 37.38
N PHE A 31 -11.64 10.62 37.50
CA PHE A 31 -11.70 9.24 37.00
C PHE A 31 -12.20 9.14 35.55
N VAL A 32 -13.30 9.82 35.24
CA VAL A 32 -13.96 9.71 33.92
C VAL A 32 -13.12 10.31 32.80
N TYR A 33 -12.40 11.41 33.08
CA TYR A 33 -11.60 12.07 32.05
C TYR A 33 -10.50 11.14 31.50
N PRO A 34 -9.58 10.58 32.30
CA PRO A 34 -8.60 9.61 31.79
C PRO A 34 -9.23 8.41 31.08
N MET A 35 -10.37 7.92 31.58
CA MET A 35 -11.06 6.76 31.01
C MET A 35 -11.59 7.02 29.58
N ILE A 36 -12.27 8.16 29.36
CA ILE A 36 -12.78 8.53 28.03
C ILE A 36 -11.61 8.72 27.06
N PHE A 37 -10.56 9.42 27.48
CA PHE A 37 -9.40 9.66 26.64
C PHE A 37 -8.66 8.36 26.29
N SER A 38 -8.45 7.47 27.26
CA SER A 38 -7.84 6.16 27.00
C SER A 38 -8.68 5.32 26.04
N SER A 39 -10.00 5.32 26.19
CA SER A 39 -10.90 4.62 25.26
C SER A 39 -10.78 5.15 23.84
N ARG A 40 -10.71 6.47 23.66
CA ARG A 40 -10.52 7.10 22.34
C ARG A 40 -9.18 6.74 21.71
N ILE A 41 -8.09 6.79 22.46
CA ILE A 41 -6.76 6.41 21.96
C ILE A 41 -6.75 4.93 21.54
N ASN A 42 -7.34 4.04 22.33
CA ASN A 42 -7.43 2.62 21.99
C ASN A 42 -8.25 2.38 20.71
N SER A 43 -9.36 3.10 20.54
CA SER A 43 -10.14 3.04 19.29
C SER A 43 -9.34 3.53 18.08
N LEU A 44 -8.59 4.63 18.22
CA LEU A 44 -7.73 5.15 17.16
C LEU A 44 -6.61 4.15 16.80
N GLN A 45 -5.99 3.51 17.80
CA GLN A 45 -4.99 2.48 17.57
C GLN A 45 -5.57 1.28 16.82
N ALA A 46 -6.78 0.85 17.15
CA ALA A 46 -7.45 -0.26 16.45
C ALA A 46 -7.75 0.09 14.99
N GLU A 47 -8.25 1.30 14.72
CA GLU A 47 -8.49 1.79 13.37
C GLU A 47 -7.18 1.89 12.55
N MET A 48 -6.12 2.43 13.15
CA MET A 48 -4.80 2.50 12.53
C MET A 48 -4.24 1.11 12.21
N ALA A 49 -4.42 0.15 13.12
CA ALA A 49 -4.01 -1.23 12.91
C ALA A 49 -4.77 -1.84 11.72
N GLN A 50 -6.09 -1.67 11.67
CA GLN A 50 -6.91 -2.17 10.56
C GLN A 50 -6.49 -1.55 9.22
N ASN A 51 -6.30 -0.22 9.16
CA ASN A 51 -5.91 0.48 7.94
C ASN A 51 -4.51 0.04 7.46
N ALA A 52 -3.55 -0.11 8.38
CA ALA A 52 -2.21 -0.57 8.03
C ALA A 52 -2.21 -2.01 7.53
N GLN A 53 -2.98 -2.90 8.17
CA GLN A 53 -3.09 -4.30 7.73
C GLN A 53 -3.76 -4.40 6.37
N PHE A 54 -4.86 -3.67 6.13
CA PHE A 54 -5.51 -3.64 4.82
C PHE A 54 -4.55 -3.18 3.71
N ALA A 55 -3.75 -2.14 3.99
CA ALA A 55 -2.74 -1.67 3.05
C ALA A 55 -1.71 -2.76 2.72
N LEU A 56 -1.19 -3.46 3.74
CA LEU A 56 -0.20 -4.52 3.53
C LEU A 56 -0.79 -5.77 2.85
N ASP A 57 -2.04 -6.13 3.14
CA ASP A 57 -2.75 -7.23 2.48
C ASP A 57 -2.98 -6.95 0.99
N GLU A 58 -3.34 -5.71 0.66
CA GLU A 58 -3.49 -5.25 -0.72
C GLU A 58 -2.14 -5.26 -1.46
N MET A 59 -1.05 -4.87 -0.79
CA MET A 59 0.32 -4.99 -1.32
C MET A 59 0.71 -6.45 -1.57
N ALA A 60 0.49 -7.33 -0.58
CA ALA A 60 0.83 -8.74 -0.69
C ALA A 60 0.03 -9.43 -1.81
N THR A 61 -1.26 -9.14 -1.92
CA THR A 61 -2.13 -9.68 -2.98
C THR A 61 -1.69 -9.21 -4.35
N SER A 62 -1.40 -7.92 -4.52
CA SER A 62 -0.93 -7.38 -5.80
C SER A 62 0.49 -7.83 -6.16
N SER A 63 1.25 -8.33 -5.19
CA SER A 63 2.62 -8.81 -5.38
C SER A 63 2.75 -10.33 -5.61
N GLN A 64 1.63 -11.04 -5.74
CA GLN A 64 1.67 -12.50 -5.96
C GLN A 64 2.41 -12.92 -7.23
N TYR A 65 2.54 -12.03 -8.22
CA TYR A 65 3.23 -12.28 -9.49
C TYR A 65 4.47 -11.39 -9.69
N VAL A 66 5.14 -10.98 -8.60
CA VAL A 66 6.41 -10.25 -8.70
C VAL A 66 7.44 -11.14 -9.36
N SER A 67 8.00 -10.68 -10.46
CA SER A 67 9.11 -11.32 -11.18
C SER A 67 10.47 -10.73 -10.77
N ALA A 68 10.51 -9.46 -10.38
CA ALA A 68 11.74 -8.78 -9.96
C ALA A 68 11.45 -7.55 -9.09
N PHE A 69 12.41 -7.23 -8.22
CA PHE A 69 12.50 -5.91 -7.57
C PHE A 69 13.41 -5.02 -8.42
N LEU A 70 12.99 -3.77 -8.62
CA LEU A 70 13.67 -2.87 -9.54
C LEU A 70 14.17 -1.62 -8.84
N PRO A 71 15.34 -1.08 -9.24
CA PRO A 71 15.80 0.21 -8.75
C PRO A 71 15.06 1.38 -9.40
N GLU A 72 14.63 1.21 -10.64
CA GLU A 72 13.87 2.16 -11.45
C GLU A 72 12.88 1.36 -12.29
N PRO A 73 11.74 1.94 -12.74
CA PRO A 73 10.85 1.28 -13.68
C PRO A 73 11.59 0.89 -14.96
N ASP A 74 11.14 -0.18 -15.61
CA ASP A 74 11.78 -0.61 -16.85
C ASP A 74 11.64 0.48 -17.91
N GLY A 75 12.70 0.69 -18.71
CA GLY A 75 12.76 1.81 -19.65
C GLY A 75 11.66 1.84 -20.72
N SER A 76 10.89 0.76 -20.88
CA SER A 76 9.71 0.71 -21.75
C SER A 76 8.49 1.42 -21.17
N PHE A 77 8.46 1.66 -19.85
CA PHE A 77 7.35 2.33 -19.17
C PHE A 77 7.69 3.82 -18.98
N SER A 78 6.77 4.69 -19.42
CA SER A 78 6.89 6.13 -19.22
C SER A 78 5.87 6.62 -18.21
N ASP A 79 6.32 7.52 -17.33
CA ASP A 79 5.47 8.19 -16.36
C ASP A 79 5.79 9.68 -16.31
N SER A 80 4.92 10.48 -16.92
CA SER A 80 5.02 11.94 -16.93
C SER A 80 4.80 12.56 -15.54
N TYR A 81 4.27 11.81 -14.59
CA TYR A 81 3.97 12.24 -13.22
C TYR A 81 4.92 11.63 -12.19
N ALA A 82 6.08 11.12 -12.62
CA ALA A 82 7.13 10.66 -11.71
C ALA A 82 7.72 11.87 -10.93
N PRO A 83 8.04 11.69 -9.63
CA PRO A 83 8.76 12.71 -8.87
C PRO A 83 10.16 12.94 -9.46
N SER A 84 10.63 14.19 -9.47
CA SER A 84 12.01 14.56 -9.84
C SER A 84 12.55 13.88 -11.11
N SER A 85 11.74 13.85 -12.17
CA SER A 85 11.99 13.26 -13.50
C SER A 85 12.03 11.74 -13.61
N LYS A 86 12.28 10.98 -12.53
CA LYS A 86 12.27 9.51 -12.53
C LYS A 86 11.98 8.91 -11.16
N TRP A 87 11.28 7.78 -11.15
CA TRP A 87 11.13 6.93 -9.97
C TRP A 87 12.45 6.30 -9.55
N ASN A 88 12.70 6.25 -8.24
CA ASN A 88 13.88 5.62 -7.66
C ASN A 88 13.50 4.91 -6.37
N TYR A 89 13.86 3.64 -6.23
CA TYR A 89 13.58 2.81 -5.04
C TYR A 89 14.14 3.38 -3.73
N ARG A 90 15.18 4.24 -3.79
CA ARG A 90 15.72 4.95 -2.63
C ARG A 90 14.72 5.90 -1.99
N GLY A 91 13.73 6.37 -2.75
CA GLY A 91 12.81 7.41 -2.29
C GLY A 91 13.53 8.68 -1.84
N ASP A 92 12.90 9.41 -0.93
CA ASP A 92 13.39 10.73 -0.46
C ASP A 92 14.42 10.58 0.67
N ASP A 93 14.23 9.62 1.58
CA ASP A 93 15.11 9.35 2.72
C ASP A 93 15.02 7.88 3.20
N ALA A 94 15.56 7.56 4.38
CA ALA A 94 15.58 6.20 4.91
C ALA A 94 14.21 5.70 5.39
N GLU A 95 13.34 6.64 5.78
CA GLU A 95 12.01 6.44 6.30
C GLU A 95 10.94 6.49 5.20
N HIS A 96 11.25 7.05 4.03
CA HIS A 96 10.37 7.22 2.88
C HIS A 96 10.96 6.56 1.64
N ARG A 97 11.05 5.23 1.65
CA ARG A 97 11.53 4.44 0.50
C ARG A 97 10.44 4.28 -0.56
N VAL A 98 10.81 3.75 -1.72
CA VAL A 98 9.85 3.41 -2.78
C VAL A 98 10.04 1.94 -3.12
N LEU A 99 8.95 1.16 -3.12
CA LEU A 99 8.99 -0.21 -3.61
C LEU A 99 8.61 -0.21 -5.08
N ILE A 100 9.53 -0.62 -5.96
CA ILE A 100 9.26 -0.82 -7.38
C ILE A 100 9.38 -2.31 -7.68
N THR A 101 8.31 -2.87 -8.21
CA THR A 101 8.24 -4.28 -8.59
C THR A 101 7.90 -4.42 -10.05
N ARG A 102 8.43 -5.47 -10.70
CA ARG A 102 7.95 -5.93 -12.01
C ARG A 102 6.99 -7.09 -11.79
N ASN A 103 5.73 -6.93 -12.18
CA ASN A 103 4.74 -8.00 -12.06
C ASN A 103 4.36 -8.54 -13.43
N TYR A 104 4.04 -9.84 -13.50
CA TYR A 104 3.45 -10.42 -14.70
C TYR A 104 2.00 -9.95 -14.88
N GLU A 105 1.64 -9.60 -16.11
CA GLU A 105 0.30 -9.18 -16.47
C GLU A 105 -0.64 -10.36 -16.63
N THR A 106 -1.88 -10.16 -16.18
CA THR A 106 -2.95 -11.16 -16.27
C THR A 106 -4.16 -10.63 -17.04
N ASN A 107 -4.95 -11.54 -17.58
CA ASN A 107 -6.21 -11.25 -18.28
C ASN A 107 -7.38 -10.84 -17.38
N THR A 108 -7.28 -11.09 -16.07
CA THR A 108 -8.28 -10.72 -15.06
C THR A 108 -7.59 -10.48 -13.72
N ASN A 109 -8.36 -10.07 -12.71
CA ASN A 109 -7.88 -9.89 -11.34
C ASN A 109 -7.18 -11.17 -10.82
N LEU A 110 -6.09 -11.00 -10.06
CA LEU A 110 -5.29 -12.10 -9.52
C LEU A 110 -6.07 -13.05 -8.59
N LEU A 111 -7.11 -12.55 -7.92
CA LEU A 111 -7.99 -13.35 -7.06
C LEU A 111 -8.96 -14.25 -7.85
N ASN A 112 -9.04 -14.08 -9.17
CA ASN A 112 -9.88 -14.92 -10.02
C ASN A 112 -9.13 -16.20 -10.38
N SER A 113 -9.75 -17.36 -10.13
CA SER A 113 -9.21 -18.68 -10.51
C SER A 113 -8.89 -18.84 -12.02
N LYS A 114 -9.50 -18.00 -12.86
CA LYS A 114 -9.26 -17.92 -14.31
C LYS A 114 -8.16 -16.94 -14.70
N ALA A 115 -7.45 -16.34 -13.74
CA ALA A 115 -6.28 -15.52 -14.02
C ALA A 115 -5.24 -16.34 -14.77
N ARG A 116 -4.82 -15.80 -15.92
CA ARG A 116 -3.80 -16.37 -16.79
C ARG A 116 -2.87 -15.26 -17.23
N GLN A 117 -1.60 -15.59 -17.32
CA GLN A 117 -0.57 -14.70 -17.82
C GLN A 117 -0.81 -14.38 -19.30
N ILE A 118 -0.43 -13.17 -19.71
CA ILE A 118 -0.53 -12.72 -21.11
C ILE A 118 0.86 -12.74 -21.71
N TYR A 119 1.00 -13.30 -22.92
CA TYR A 119 2.30 -13.49 -23.56
C TYR A 119 2.51 -12.49 -24.70
N ARG A 120 3.74 -12.02 -24.83
CA ARG A 120 4.22 -11.19 -25.94
C ARG A 120 4.59 -12.07 -27.12
N ARG A 121 4.25 -11.59 -28.32
CA ARG A 121 4.66 -12.18 -29.58
C ARG A 121 6.16 -11.99 -29.78
N HIS A 122 6.94 -13.06 -29.76
CA HIS A 122 8.40 -12.99 -29.97
C HIS A 122 8.87 -13.63 -31.28
N ILE A 123 8.41 -14.84 -31.63
CA ILE A 123 8.99 -15.63 -32.74
C ILE A 123 7.99 -15.89 -33.88
N SER A 124 6.72 -16.18 -33.59
CA SER A 124 5.68 -16.41 -34.60
C SER A 124 4.45 -15.55 -34.33
N SER A 125 3.66 -15.23 -35.37
CA SER A 125 2.40 -14.48 -35.24
C SER A 125 1.41 -15.12 -34.27
N ASP A 126 1.49 -16.43 -34.14
CA ASP A 126 0.49 -17.22 -33.44
C ASP A 126 0.92 -17.59 -32.03
N CYS A 127 2.21 -17.62 -31.66
CA CYS A 127 2.67 -18.09 -30.34
C CYS A 127 2.19 -19.49 -29.92
N TRP A 128 1.46 -20.20 -30.78
CA TRP A 128 0.91 -21.53 -30.59
C TRP A 128 1.77 -22.57 -31.30
N ASN A 129 1.86 -23.79 -30.76
CA ASN A 129 2.41 -24.94 -31.47
C ASN A 129 1.35 -25.48 -32.45
N SER A 130 1.75 -26.42 -33.30
CA SER A 130 0.88 -27.05 -34.29
C SER A 130 -0.31 -27.82 -33.67
N VAL A 131 -0.38 -27.95 -32.34
CA VAL A 131 -1.49 -28.55 -31.59
C VAL A 131 -2.30 -27.53 -30.78
N GLY A 132 -2.04 -26.23 -30.94
CA GLY A 132 -2.84 -25.18 -30.31
C GLY A 132 -2.52 -24.94 -28.83
N GLU A 133 -1.30 -25.25 -28.38
CA GLU A 133 -0.78 -24.87 -27.05
C GLU A 133 0.18 -23.69 -27.17
N VAL A 134 0.14 -22.74 -26.23
CA VAL A 134 1.07 -21.62 -26.23
C VAL A 134 2.47 -22.18 -26.03
N TRP A 135 3.46 -21.71 -26.79
CA TRP A 135 4.87 -21.95 -26.45
C TRP A 135 5.21 -21.09 -25.22
N GLU A 136 4.65 -21.43 -24.06
CA GLU A 136 4.78 -20.70 -22.79
C GLU A 136 6.26 -20.57 -22.39
N THR A 137 7.08 -21.54 -22.80
CA THR A 137 8.54 -21.58 -22.56
C THR A 137 9.36 -20.65 -23.47
N PHE A 138 8.82 -20.15 -24.58
CA PHE A 138 9.59 -19.39 -25.57
C PHE A 138 9.11 -17.94 -25.76
N ASN A 139 7.86 -17.64 -25.38
CA ASN A 139 7.32 -16.30 -25.49
C ASN A 139 7.45 -15.55 -24.15
N PRO A 140 8.01 -14.32 -24.14
CA PRO A 140 8.12 -13.55 -22.92
C PRO A 140 6.74 -13.13 -22.42
N VAL A 141 6.51 -13.19 -21.12
CA VAL A 141 5.27 -12.75 -20.48
C VAL A 141 5.22 -11.21 -20.49
N PHE A 142 4.04 -10.62 -20.73
CA PHE A 142 3.85 -9.20 -20.50
C PHE A 142 4.06 -8.88 -19.02
N SER A 143 4.69 -7.75 -18.76
CA SER A 143 4.88 -7.23 -17.43
C SER A 143 4.35 -5.82 -17.31
N ASN A 144 4.12 -5.41 -16.07
CA ASN A 144 4.01 -4.03 -15.65
C ASN A 144 5.02 -3.71 -14.56
N ASN A 145 5.12 -2.43 -14.22
CA ASN A 145 5.72 -2.03 -12.96
C ASN A 145 4.64 -1.57 -11.98
N THR A 146 4.72 -2.03 -10.74
CA THR A 146 3.94 -1.51 -9.63
C THR A 146 4.84 -0.76 -8.69
N ILE A 147 4.43 0.46 -8.36
CA ILE A 147 5.20 1.42 -7.56
C ILE A 147 4.40 1.76 -6.32
N TYR A 148 4.98 1.52 -5.15
CA TYR A 148 4.43 1.93 -3.86
C TYR A 148 5.29 3.05 -3.28
N PHE A 149 4.66 4.16 -2.95
CA PHE A 149 5.36 5.38 -2.52
C PHE A 149 4.50 6.19 -1.56
N VAL A 150 5.15 6.92 -0.67
CA VAL A 150 4.47 7.86 0.23
C VAL A 150 4.56 9.27 -0.37
N LYS A 151 3.45 9.98 -0.35
CA LYS A 151 3.39 11.39 -0.69
C LYS A 151 2.40 12.09 0.23
N ASP A 152 2.82 13.20 0.84
CA ASP A 152 1.99 14.01 1.73
C ASP A 152 1.33 13.16 2.86
N GLY A 153 2.10 12.23 3.45
CA GLY A 153 1.63 11.33 4.50
C GLY A 153 0.63 10.25 4.03
N THR A 154 0.46 10.05 2.73
CA THR A 154 -0.43 9.03 2.15
C THR A 154 0.39 8.03 1.34
N LEU A 155 0.18 6.73 1.58
CA LEU A 155 0.77 5.65 0.80
C LEU A 155 -0.09 5.40 -0.43
N TYR A 156 0.52 5.50 -1.60
CA TYR A 156 -0.10 5.28 -2.90
C TYR A 156 0.47 4.04 -3.58
N ARG A 157 -0.36 3.44 -4.44
CA ARG A 157 0.06 2.46 -5.45
C ARG A 157 -0.20 3.00 -6.84
N ARG A 158 0.83 2.96 -7.69
CA ARG A 158 0.76 3.28 -9.12
C ARG A 158 1.10 2.06 -9.96
N TRP A 159 0.34 1.85 -11.04
CA TRP A 159 0.66 0.88 -12.08
C TRP A 159 1.16 1.60 -13.33
N LEU A 160 2.30 1.15 -13.85
CA LEU A 160 2.82 1.55 -15.14
C LEU A 160 2.71 0.37 -16.10
N THR A 161 1.92 0.52 -17.15
CA THR A 161 1.64 -0.51 -18.15
C THR A 161 2.09 -0.03 -19.53
N ILE A 162 2.49 -0.93 -20.43
CA ILE A 162 2.73 -0.56 -21.84
C ILE A 162 1.48 -0.76 -22.70
N ASP A 163 1.44 -0.09 -23.85
CA ASP A 163 0.46 -0.42 -24.88
C ASP A 163 0.67 -1.86 -25.40
N THR A 164 -0.40 -2.66 -25.34
CA THR A 164 -0.41 -4.06 -25.78
C THR A 164 -1.21 -4.27 -27.07
N SER A 165 -1.69 -3.18 -27.70
CA SER A 165 -2.43 -3.20 -28.96
C SER A 165 -1.52 -3.49 -30.17
N GLY A 166 -1.04 -4.73 -30.28
CA GLY A 166 -0.33 -5.20 -31.48
C GLY A 166 0.77 -6.23 -31.21
N SER A 167 1.20 -6.38 -29.96
CA SER A 167 2.32 -7.23 -29.55
C SER A 167 1.91 -8.49 -28.80
N ARG A 168 0.61 -8.81 -28.73
CA ARG A 168 0.07 -9.99 -28.05
C ARG A 168 0.08 -11.23 -28.94
N CYS A 169 0.16 -12.38 -28.27
CA CYS A 169 -0.02 -13.68 -28.88
C CYS A 169 -1.47 -13.91 -29.30
N GLY A 170 -1.69 -14.21 -30.59
CA GLY A 170 -3.01 -14.51 -31.16
C GLY A 170 -4.13 -13.55 -30.72
N ASN A 171 -5.25 -14.14 -30.28
CA ASN A 171 -6.44 -13.43 -29.81
C ASN A 171 -6.52 -13.33 -28.27
N GLN A 172 -5.37 -13.30 -27.58
CA GLN A 172 -5.39 -13.13 -26.12
C GLN A 172 -6.13 -11.84 -25.71
N PRO A 173 -6.89 -11.87 -24.60
CA PRO A 173 -7.56 -10.68 -24.08
C PRO A 173 -6.54 -9.59 -23.70
N SER A 174 -7.03 -8.37 -23.51
CA SER A 174 -6.17 -7.27 -23.06
C SER A 174 -5.76 -7.49 -21.60
N PRO A 175 -4.59 -6.98 -21.17
CA PRO A 175 -4.25 -6.93 -19.76
C PRO A 175 -5.36 -6.31 -18.94
N TYR A 176 -5.59 -6.90 -17.77
CA TYR A 176 -6.58 -6.42 -16.82
C TYR A 176 -6.18 -5.09 -16.18
N LEU A 177 -4.88 -4.92 -15.93
CA LEU A 177 -4.35 -3.70 -15.32
C LEU A 177 -4.19 -2.61 -16.38
N HIS A 178 -4.41 -1.38 -15.93
CA HIS A 178 -4.27 -0.18 -16.74
C HIS A 178 -3.32 0.78 -16.03
N GLN A 179 -2.64 1.62 -16.80
CA GLN A 179 -1.77 2.65 -16.25
C GLN A 179 -2.58 3.61 -15.37
N THR A 180 -2.05 3.89 -14.18
CA THR A 180 -2.61 4.87 -13.25
C THR A 180 -1.74 6.10 -13.11
N CYS A 181 -2.35 7.14 -12.59
CA CYS A 181 -1.68 8.41 -12.37
C CYS A 181 -2.41 9.22 -11.26
N PRO A 182 -1.89 10.39 -10.86
CA PRO A 182 -2.50 11.19 -9.80
C PRO A 182 -3.96 11.59 -10.08
N GLY A 183 -4.71 11.96 -9.03
CA GLY A 183 -6.11 12.39 -9.14
C GLY A 183 -6.41 13.58 -10.07
N ASN A 184 -5.38 14.29 -10.54
CA ASN A 184 -5.48 15.48 -11.39
C ASN A 184 -4.99 15.26 -12.84
N CYS A 185 -4.83 14.02 -13.31
CA CYS A 185 -4.39 13.75 -14.69
C CYS A 185 -5.36 14.14 -15.80
N SER A 186 -6.50 14.76 -15.47
CA SER A 186 -7.62 15.05 -16.36
C SER A 186 -7.29 15.98 -17.55
N SER A 187 -6.04 16.46 -17.69
CA SER A 187 -5.65 17.47 -18.67
C SER A 187 -4.90 16.94 -19.90
N VAL A 188 -4.62 15.63 -19.99
CA VAL A 188 -4.07 15.05 -21.22
C VAL A 188 -5.16 14.19 -21.83
N THR A 189 -5.87 14.73 -22.82
CA THR A 189 -6.55 13.90 -23.82
C THR A 189 -5.55 12.82 -24.19
N PRO A 190 -5.80 11.53 -23.90
CA PRO A 190 -4.84 10.49 -24.22
C PRO A 190 -4.47 10.73 -25.69
N PRO A 191 -3.18 10.90 -26.04
CA PRO A 191 -2.82 10.91 -27.44
C PRO A 191 -3.54 9.72 -28.08
N VAL A 192 -3.99 9.83 -29.31
CA VAL A 192 -4.77 8.75 -29.94
C VAL A 192 -3.98 7.40 -29.94
N SER A 193 -2.68 7.46 -29.63
CA SER A 193 -1.73 6.38 -29.34
C SER A 193 -1.46 6.01 -27.85
N ALA A 194 -2.13 6.62 -26.86
CA ALA A 194 -1.99 6.30 -25.43
C ALA A 194 -3.34 6.21 -24.68
N PRO A 195 -4.26 5.31 -25.08
CA PRO A 195 -5.57 5.10 -24.43
C PRO A 195 -5.51 4.50 -23.00
N HIS A 196 -4.36 4.55 -22.32
CA HIS A 196 -4.03 3.72 -21.14
C HIS A 196 -4.20 4.41 -19.79
N TYR A 197 -4.38 5.73 -19.74
CA TYR A 197 -4.72 6.45 -18.50
C TYR A 197 -6.21 6.24 -18.18
N ARG A 198 -6.56 5.13 -17.54
CA ARG A 198 -7.97 4.81 -17.22
C ARG A 198 -8.27 4.69 -15.74
N ALA A 199 -7.31 4.89 -14.85
CA ALA A 199 -7.54 4.86 -13.41
C ALA A 199 -6.61 5.82 -12.65
N TYR A 200 -7.04 6.20 -11.46
CA TYR A 200 -6.23 6.99 -10.54
C TYR A 200 -5.38 6.08 -9.66
N ASP A 201 -4.29 6.62 -9.13
CA ASP A 201 -3.46 5.92 -8.14
C ASP A 201 -4.34 5.47 -6.96
N SER A 202 -4.14 4.23 -6.52
CA SER A 202 -4.86 3.70 -5.37
C SER A 202 -4.27 4.25 -4.09
N VAL A 203 -5.11 4.81 -3.23
CA VAL A 203 -4.73 5.14 -1.85
C VAL A 203 -4.78 3.87 -1.02
N LEU A 204 -3.68 3.52 -0.37
CA LEU A 204 -3.59 2.34 0.49
C LEU A 204 -3.72 2.69 1.97
N ALA A 205 -3.06 3.77 2.41
CA ALA A 205 -3.10 4.21 3.80
C ALA A 205 -2.88 5.72 3.92
N HIS A 206 -3.42 6.31 4.98
CA HIS A 206 -3.21 7.71 5.37
C HIS A 206 -2.40 7.81 6.66
N ASN A 207 -1.89 9.01 6.95
CA ASN A 207 -1.12 9.33 8.15
C ASN A 207 0.14 8.46 8.29
N VAL A 208 0.76 8.15 7.15
CA VAL A 208 1.99 7.36 7.08
C VAL A 208 3.15 8.23 7.53
N GLU A 209 3.81 7.82 8.61
CA GLU A 209 5.01 8.45 9.15
C GLU A 209 6.27 7.84 8.53
N SER A 210 6.27 6.53 8.28
CA SER A 210 7.37 5.88 7.56
C SER A 210 6.89 4.69 6.74
N PHE A 211 7.53 4.50 5.61
CA PHE A 211 7.42 3.37 4.71
C PHE A 211 8.84 2.93 4.31
N THR A 212 9.29 1.83 4.88
CA THR A 212 10.64 1.30 4.65
C THR A 212 10.59 -0.04 3.93
N VAL A 213 11.63 -0.31 3.16
CA VAL A 213 11.78 -1.56 2.42
C VAL A 213 13.15 -2.14 2.74
N GLU A 214 13.19 -3.42 3.08
CA GLU A 214 14.43 -4.16 3.30
C GLU A 214 14.46 -5.33 2.31
N TYR A 215 15.60 -5.57 1.67
CA TYR A 215 15.71 -6.62 0.65
C TYR A 215 16.59 -7.76 1.15
N PHE A 216 16.18 -8.99 0.83
CA PHE A 216 16.86 -10.20 1.26
C PHE A 216 17.13 -11.13 0.08
N ALA A 217 18.29 -11.77 0.10
CA ALA A 217 18.65 -12.83 -0.84
C ALA A 217 17.97 -14.16 -0.47
N ALA A 218 18.24 -15.21 -1.26
CA ALA A 218 17.76 -16.56 -0.97
C ALA A 218 18.14 -17.00 0.44
N GLY A 219 17.23 -17.70 1.12
CA GLY A 219 17.42 -18.11 2.52
C GLY A 219 17.20 -16.98 3.55
N GLY A 220 16.71 -15.81 3.12
CA GLY A 220 16.35 -14.72 4.04
C GLY A 220 17.54 -13.90 4.55
N VAL A 221 18.67 -13.92 3.83
CA VAL A 221 19.87 -13.16 4.21
C VAL A 221 19.71 -11.70 3.79
N PRO A 222 19.82 -10.72 4.70
CA PRO A 222 19.75 -9.30 4.35
C PRO A 222 20.80 -8.92 3.30
N ILE A 223 20.45 -8.04 2.36
CA ILE A 223 21.41 -7.50 1.40
C ILE A 223 21.94 -6.17 1.94
N ASP A 224 23.20 -6.18 2.39
CA ASP A 224 23.85 -5.00 2.94
C ASP A 224 24.00 -3.88 1.90
N ASN A 225 23.84 -2.64 2.37
CA ASN A 225 24.02 -1.42 1.58
C ASN A 225 23.23 -1.44 0.26
N ILE A 226 22.05 -2.07 0.25
CA ILE A 226 21.24 -2.22 -0.98
C ILE A 226 20.87 -0.88 -1.61
N TYR A 227 20.86 0.20 -0.83
CA TYR A 227 20.56 1.54 -1.28
C TYR A 227 21.76 2.31 -1.86
N ASP A 228 22.96 1.74 -1.86
CA ASP A 228 24.13 2.34 -2.50
C ASP A 228 24.09 2.20 -4.03
N SER A 229 24.89 3.00 -4.76
CA SER A 229 24.84 2.99 -6.23
C SER A 229 25.52 1.75 -6.79
N ALA A 230 26.54 1.25 -6.08
CA ALA A 230 27.32 0.09 -6.45
C ALA A 230 26.59 -1.26 -6.27
N THR A 231 25.47 -1.28 -5.54
CA THR A 231 24.75 -2.50 -5.18
C THR A 231 23.43 -2.69 -5.94
N ARG A 232 23.12 -1.80 -6.90
CA ARG A 232 21.89 -1.84 -7.72
C ARG A 232 21.67 -3.19 -8.40
N ASP A 233 22.71 -3.84 -8.90
CA ASP A 233 22.59 -5.14 -9.57
C ASP A 233 22.21 -6.28 -8.61
N LYS A 234 22.56 -6.14 -7.32
CA LYS A 234 22.15 -7.11 -6.28
C LYS A 234 20.65 -7.05 -6.02
N LEU A 235 20.01 -5.88 -6.22
CA LEU A 235 18.56 -5.77 -6.11
C LEU A 235 17.87 -6.60 -7.19
N VAL A 236 18.27 -6.41 -8.46
CA VAL A 236 17.62 -7.07 -9.59
C VAL A 236 17.91 -8.57 -9.60
N ASN A 237 19.19 -8.96 -9.45
CA ASN A 237 19.59 -10.34 -9.62
C ASN A 237 19.56 -11.14 -8.30
N GLY A 238 19.82 -10.50 -7.16
CA GLY A 238 20.01 -11.15 -5.87
C GLY A 238 18.81 -11.14 -4.93
N ALA A 239 17.98 -10.09 -4.93
CA ALA A 239 16.90 -9.94 -3.95
C ALA A 239 15.71 -10.86 -4.26
N ILE A 240 15.44 -11.83 -3.39
CA ILE A 240 14.32 -12.78 -3.49
C ILE A 240 13.12 -12.28 -2.70
N TYR A 241 13.36 -11.61 -1.58
CA TYR A 241 12.32 -11.12 -0.67
C TYR A 241 12.48 -9.62 -0.46
N ALA A 242 11.35 -8.93 -0.28
CA ALA A 242 11.29 -7.55 0.18
C ALA A 242 10.38 -7.47 1.41
N LYS A 243 10.94 -7.12 2.57
CA LYS A 243 10.16 -6.80 3.76
C LYS A 243 9.78 -5.34 3.71
N VAL A 244 8.48 -5.08 3.68
CA VAL A 244 7.91 -3.74 3.74
C VAL A 244 7.48 -3.47 5.17
N THR A 245 7.90 -2.36 5.74
CA THR A 245 7.45 -1.92 7.07
C THR A 245 6.73 -0.59 6.94
N LEU A 246 5.51 -0.53 7.48
CA LEU A 246 4.64 0.63 7.46
C LEU A 246 4.41 1.12 8.90
N LYS A 247 4.70 2.40 9.15
CA LYS A 247 4.37 3.10 10.38
C LYS A 247 3.32 4.18 10.11
N ILE A 248 2.19 4.07 10.78
CA ILE A 248 1.11 5.08 10.76
C ILE A 248 1.10 5.78 12.11
N THR A 249 0.94 7.10 12.11
CA THR A 249 0.84 7.89 13.34
C THR A 249 -0.29 8.88 13.26
N ASN A 250 -1.15 8.89 14.27
CA ASN A 250 -2.26 9.84 14.39
C ASN A 250 -2.14 10.64 15.69
N THR A 251 -2.46 11.92 15.65
CA THR A 251 -2.35 12.83 16.79
C THR A 251 -3.74 13.29 17.22
N TYR A 252 -4.06 13.11 18.50
CA TYR A 252 -5.29 13.59 19.12
C TYR A 252 -4.97 14.53 20.28
N GLY A 253 -5.14 15.83 20.06
CA GLY A 253 -4.73 16.87 21.01
C GLY A 253 -3.21 16.89 21.17
N THR A 254 -2.73 16.68 22.40
CA THR A 254 -1.28 16.67 22.72
C THR A 254 -0.68 15.25 22.71
N ARG A 255 -1.46 14.22 22.42
CA ARG A 255 -1.00 12.82 22.43
C ARG A 255 -1.00 12.25 21.01
N SER A 256 0.06 11.52 20.68
CA SER A 256 0.15 10.73 19.45
C SER A 256 0.00 9.24 19.76
N ALA A 257 -0.64 8.53 18.85
CA ALA A 257 -0.64 7.09 18.79
C ALA A 257 0.09 6.69 17.50
N SER A 258 0.94 5.67 17.58
CA SER A 258 1.63 5.09 16.42
C SER A 258 1.36 3.59 16.34
N TYR A 259 1.31 3.07 15.12
CA TYR A 259 1.19 1.65 14.85
C TYR A 259 2.18 1.27 13.76
N THR A 260 2.97 0.23 13.99
CA THR A 260 3.96 -0.27 13.04
C THR A 260 3.65 -1.73 12.71
N THR A 261 3.66 -2.06 11.42
CA THR A 261 3.45 -3.43 10.93
C THR A 261 4.35 -3.68 9.73
N SER A 262 4.60 -4.95 9.41
CA SER A 262 5.42 -5.33 8.28
C SER A 262 4.88 -6.56 7.57
N THR A 263 5.09 -6.62 6.26
CA THR A 263 4.81 -7.80 5.44
C THR A 263 6.02 -8.16 4.59
N ILE A 264 6.07 -9.40 4.12
CA ILE A 264 7.12 -9.87 3.19
C ILE A 264 6.47 -10.08 1.83
N ILE A 265 7.13 -9.57 0.81
CA ILE A 265 6.80 -9.76 -0.60
C ILE A 265 7.87 -10.65 -1.22
N ASP A 266 7.42 -11.71 -1.89
CA ASP A 266 8.29 -12.70 -2.51
C ASP A 266 8.29 -12.50 -4.01
N ARG A 267 9.46 -12.63 -4.65
CA ARG A 267 9.51 -12.77 -6.11
C ARG A 267 9.32 -14.23 -6.50
N ILE A 268 8.50 -14.48 -7.52
CA ILE A 268 8.45 -15.75 -8.21
C ILE A 268 9.75 -15.91 -8.99
N GLN A 269 10.52 -16.97 -8.70
CA GLN A 269 11.57 -17.40 -9.60
C GLN A 269 10.93 -18.08 -10.82
N PRO A 270 11.22 -17.65 -12.06
CA PRO A 270 10.78 -18.39 -13.24
C PRO A 270 11.52 -19.73 -13.25
N HIS A 271 10.78 -20.81 -12.95
CA HIS A 271 11.15 -22.23 -13.09
C HIS A 271 12.60 -22.59 -12.76
N ALA A 272 12.80 -23.16 -11.56
CA ALA A 272 13.76 -24.25 -11.39
C ALA A 272 13.21 -25.53 -12.03
#